data_AF-A0A238J6Y1-F1
#
_entry.id   AF-A0A238J6Y1-F1
#
_cell.length_a   1.000
_cell.length_b   1.000
_cell.length_c   1.000
_cell.angle_alpha   90.00
_cell.angle_beta   90.00
_cell.angle_gamma   90.00
#
_symmetry.space_group_name_H-M   'P 1'
#
loop_
_entity.id
_entity.type
_entity.pdbx_description
1 polymer ?
#
loop_
_entity_poly.entity_id
_entity_poly.type
_entity_poly.pdbx_seq_one_letter_code
_entity_poly.pdbx_strand_id
1 'polypeptide(L)'
;MIVLPETLAAREVPGFIYKGLRPEEAFVSILRHEMTHALLEHMTEDSPISAAAHEYLAFAFQIEAMTNDERAAFLETNGTRPAKSLDTFNMVIYRFVPGRFASAVWLHYSAPENGCRFARDVIEGRVILGTPLHFP
;
A
#
# COMPACT_ATOMS: atom_id res chain seq x y z
N MET A 1 5.64 2.63 -11.21
CA MET A 1 5.83 2.30 -12.64
C MET A 1 4.58 1.62 -13.17
N ILE A 2 3.84 2.21 -14.10
CA ILE A 2 2.65 1.57 -14.68
C ILE A 2 3.09 0.50 -15.71
N VAL A 3 2.71 -0.76 -15.47
CA VAL A 3 3.00 -1.91 -16.34
C VAL A 3 1.72 -2.33 -17.05
N LEU A 4 1.74 -2.45 -18.38
CA LEU A 4 0.58 -2.84 -19.18
C LEU A 4 0.05 -4.25 -18.83
N PRO A 5 -1.26 -4.55 -18.99
CA PRO A 5 -1.86 -5.84 -18.63
C PRO A 5 -1.18 -7.05 -19.29
N GLU A 6 -0.90 -6.97 -20.59
CA GLU A 6 -0.20 -8.02 -21.35
C GLU A 6 1.23 -8.23 -20.85
N THR A 7 1.84 -7.17 -20.30
CA THR A 7 3.17 -7.20 -19.71
C THR A 7 3.14 -7.76 -18.28
N LEU A 8 2.03 -7.62 -17.56
CA LEU A 8 1.79 -8.28 -16.26
C LEU A 8 1.59 -9.80 -16.40
N ALA A 9 0.95 -10.23 -17.49
CA ALA A 9 0.79 -11.66 -17.77
C ALA A 9 2.09 -12.29 -18.31
N ALA A 10 2.88 -11.54 -19.09
CA ALA A 10 4.10 -12.02 -19.73
C ALA A 10 5.38 -11.88 -18.89
N ARG A 11 5.44 -10.90 -17.97
CA ARG A 11 6.46 -10.84 -16.94
C ARG A 11 5.89 -11.56 -15.73
N GLU A 12 6.68 -12.41 -15.09
CA GLU A 12 6.49 -12.75 -13.68
C GLU A 12 6.68 -11.47 -12.85
N VAL A 13 5.76 -10.51 -12.97
CA VAL A 13 5.75 -9.27 -12.20
C VAL A 13 5.74 -9.70 -10.75
N PRO A 14 6.65 -9.16 -9.90
CA PRO A 14 6.95 -9.74 -8.59
C PRO A 14 5.65 -9.93 -7.81
N GLY A 15 5.00 -11.08 -7.78
CA GLY A 15 5.38 -12.46 -8.08
C GLY A 15 4.75 -13.35 -7.01
N PHE A 16 4.36 -12.73 -5.89
CA PHE A 16 3.63 -13.35 -4.81
C PHE A 16 2.46 -12.48 -4.30
N ILE A 17 2.56 -11.14 -4.30
CA ILE A 17 1.56 -10.28 -3.62
C ILE A 17 0.18 -10.34 -4.31
N TYR A 18 0.16 -10.36 -5.64
CA TYR A 18 -1.07 -10.42 -6.43
C TYR A 18 -1.50 -11.84 -6.79
N LYS A 19 -0.83 -12.85 -6.23
CA LYS A 19 -1.18 -14.25 -6.45
C LYS A 19 -2.61 -14.46 -5.94
N GLY A 20 -3.48 -14.98 -6.81
CA GLY A 20 -4.90 -15.19 -6.52
C GLY A 20 -5.84 -14.20 -7.20
N LEU A 21 -5.33 -13.10 -7.76
CA LEU A 21 -6.11 -12.19 -8.59
C LEU A 21 -6.03 -12.55 -10.08
N ARG A 22 -7.07 -12.23 -10.85
CA ARG A 22 -7.01 -12.28 -12.31
C ARG A 22 -6.08 -11.18 -12.84
N PRO A 23 -5.43 -11.35 -14.01
CA PRO A 23 -4.49 -10.37 -14.55
C PRO A 23 -5.06 -8.95 -14.66
N GLU A 24 -6.32 -8.81 -15.09
CA GLU A 24 -6.99 -7.52 -15.24
C GLU A 24 -7.24 -6.84 -13.88
N GLU A 25 -7.59 -7.62 -12.86
CA GLU A 25 -7.79 -7.14 -11.49
C GLU A 25 -6.47 -6.71 -10.86
N ALA A 26 -5.41 -7.49 -11.09
CA ALA A 26 -4.06 -7.15 -10.67
C ALA A 26 -3.59 -5.85 -11.34
N PHE A 27 -3.86 -5.67 -12.64
CA PHE A 27 -3.55 -4.43 -13.36
C PHE A 27 -4.27 -3.22 -12.75
N VAL A 28 -5.59 -3.31 -12.56
CA VAL A 28 -6.39 -2.22 -11.98
C VAL A 28 -5.94 -1.91 -10.56
N SER A 29 -5.62 -2.94 -9.76
CA SER A 29 -5.05 -2.78 -8.43
C SER A 29 -3.73 -2.00 -8.45
N ILE A 30 -2.79 -2.37 -9.33
CA ILE A 30 -1.50 -1.68 -9.47
C ILE A 30 -1.71 -0.25 -9.96
N LEU A 31 -2.63 -0.03 -10.90
CA LEU A 31 -2.93 1.31 -11.38
C LEU A 31 -3.40 2.23 -10.23
N ARG A 32 -4.27 1.73 -9.35
CA ARG A 32 -4.74 2.49 -8.17
C ARG A 32 -3.63 2.81 -7.18
N HIS A 33 -2.69 1.88 -6.98
CA HIS A 33 -1.50 2.10 -6.16
C HIS A 33 -0.66 3.26 -6.72
N GLU A 34 -0.33 3.20 -8.01
CA GLU A 34 0.52 4.19 -8.68
C GLU A 34 -0.18 5.55 -8.80
N MET A 35 -1.49 5.58 -9.03
CA MET A 35 -2.28 6.82 -9.01
C MET A 35 -2.29 7.47 -7.62
N THR A 36 -2.27 6.67 -6.55
CA THR A 36 -2.18 7.19 -5.19
C THR A 36 -0.83 7.86 -4.97
N HIS A 37 0.28 7.28 -5.44
CA HIS A 37 1.59 7.94 -5.38
C HIS A 37 1.58 9.29 -6.09
N ALA A 38 1.09 9.34 -7.33
CA ALA A 38 1.04 10.57 -8.11
C ALA A 38 0.19 11.66 -7.42
N LEU A 39 -0.95 11.27 -6.82
CA LEU A 39 -1.78 12.21 -6.06
C LEU A 39 -1.05 12.72 -4.81
N LEU A 40 -0.39 11.84 -4.07
CA LEU A 40 0.34 12.23 -2.86
C LEU A 40 1.52 13.15 -3.18
N GLU A 41 2.31 12.85 -4.21
CA GLU A 41 3.39 13.73 -4.66
C GLU A 41 2.91 15.16 -4.91
N HIS A 42 1.74 15.31 -5.55
CA HIS A 42 1.15 16.62 -5.77
C HIS A 42 0.59 17.26 -4.49
N MET A 43 -0.09 16.49 -3.64
CA MET A 43 -0.70 17.01 -2.41
C MET A 43 0.32 17.41 -1.33
N THR A 44 1.49 16.77 -1.32
CA THR A 44 2.53 16.95 -0.29
C THR A 44 3.77 17.65 -0.83
N GLU A 45 3.67 18.37 -1.95
CA GLU A 45 4.80 19.06 -2.59
C GLU A 45 5.50 20.04 -1.61
N ASP A 46 4.72 20.83 -0.88
CA ASP A 46 5.22 21.80 0.11
C ASP A 46 5.58 21.17 1.47
N SER A 47 5.13 19.94 1.73
CA SER A 47 5.37 19.23 2.99
C SER A 47 5.52 17.73 2.76
N PRO A 48 6.69 17.27 2.26
CA PRO A 48 6.88 15.89 1.86
C PRO A 48 6.69 14.91 3.03
N ILE A 49 5.96 13.83 2.77
CA ILE A 49 5.80 12.71 3.70
C ILE A 49 6.87 11.63 3.44
N SER A 50 7.06 10.72 4.40
CA SER A 50 8.07 9.66 4.24
C SER A 50 7.70 8.67 3.14
N ALA A 51 8.70 7.99 2.56
CA ALA A 51 8.45 6.89 1.62
C ALA A 51 7.55 5.79 2.21
N ALA A 52 7.68 5.50 3.51
CA ALA A 52 6.82 4.55 4.18
C ALA A 52 5.36 5.03 4.26
N ALA A 53 5.14 6.35 4.39
CA ALA A 53 3.82 6.94 4.34
C ALA A 53 3.19 6.86 2.94
N HIS A 54 3.97 7.11 1.88
CA HIS A 54 3.53 6.90 0.49
C HIS A 54 3.06 5.45 0.28
N GLU A 55 3.87 4.46 0.64
CA GLU A 55 3.52 3.04 0.49
C GLU A 55 2.32 2.64 1.35
N TYR A 56 2.24 3.13 2.60
CA TYR A 56 1.08 2.89 3.47
C TYR A 56 -0.21 3.37 2.81
N LEU A 57 -0.23 4.61 2.32
CA LEU A 57 -1.44 5.19 1.73
C LEU A 57 -1.78 4.54 0.38
N ALA A 58 -0.77 4.23 -0.43
CA ALA A 58 -0.94 3.53 -1.70
C ALA A 58 -1.58 2.15 -1.51
N PHE A 59 -1.09 1.33 -0.58
CA PHE A 59 -1.72 0.03 -0.27
C PHE A 59 -3.09 0.18 0.37
N ALA A 60 -3.28 1.16 1.27
CA ALA A 60 -4.58 1.38 1.91
C ALA A 60 -5.67 1.64 0.86
N PHE A 61 -5.45 2.59 -0.06
CA PHE A 61 -6.43 2.94 -1.08
C PHE A 61 -6.54 1.91 -2.19
N GLN A 62 -5.44 1.25 -2.55
CA GLN A 62 -5.46 0.11 -3.45
C GLN A 62 -6.40 -0.99 -2.95
N ILE A 63 -6.26 -1.41 -1.68
CA ILE A 63 -7.02 -2.55 -1.11
C ILE A 63 -8.44 -2.13 -0.73
N GLU A 64 -8.65 -0.87 -0.33
CA GLU A 64 -9.99 -0.29 -0.14
C GLU A 64 -10.82 -0.39 -1.41
N ALA A 65 -10.22 -0.13 -2.57
CA ALA A 65 -10.91 -0.15 -3.85
C ALA A 65 -11.17 -1.56 -4.41
N MET A 66 -10.55 -2.61 -3.84
CA MET A 66 -10.84 -4.00 -4.20
C MET A 66 -12.27 -4.38 -3.79
N THR A 67 -12.89 -5.26 -4.56
CA THR A 67 -14.11 -5.98 -4.15
C THR A 67 -13.81 -6.84 -2.93
N ASN A 68 -14.87 -7.28 -2.23
CA ASN A 68 -14.71 -8.16 -1.07
C ASN A 68 -13.99 -9.48 -1.43
N ASP A 69 -14.26 -10.05 -2.61
CA ASP A 69 -13.66 -11.30 -3.06
C ASP A 69 -12.18 -11.13 -3.42
N GLU A 70 -11.83 -10.07 -4.15
CA GLU A 70 -10.44 -9.71 -4.46
C GLU A 70 -9.63 -9.47 -3.17
N ARG A 71 -10.22 -8.75 -2.22
CA ARG A 71 -9.60 -8.47 -0.93
C ARG A 71 -9.42 -9.73 -0.09
N ALA A 72 -10.38 -10.65 -0.11
CA ALA A 72 -10.26 -11.94 0.58
C ALA A 72 -9.11 -12.77 -0.02
N ALA A 73 -9.06 -12.88 -1.36
CA ALA A 73 -7.97 -13.57 -2.06
C ALA A 73 -6.60 -12.93 -1.77
N PHE A 74 -6.54 -11.60 -1.75
CA PHE A 74 -5.33 -10.86 -1.40
C PHE A 74 -4.85 -11.20 0.02
N LEU A 75 -5.76 -11.23 1.00
CA LEU A 75 -5.42 -11.51 2.40
C LEU A 75 -5.07 -12.98 2.64
N GLU A 76 -5.69 -13.91 1.92
CA GLU A 76 -5.34 -15.33 1.98
C GLU A 76 -3.88 -15.55 1.55
N THR A 77 -3.46 -14.90 0.47
CA THR A 77 -2.09 -14.99 -0.05
C THR A 77 -1.08 -14.30 0.86
N ASN A 78 -1.41 -13.12 1.39
CA ASN A 78 -0.43 -12.24 2.04
C ASN A 78 -0.43 -12.32 3.58
N GLY A 79 -1.46 -12.96 4.15
CA GLY A 79 -1.64 -13.17 5.58
C GLY A 79 -2.58 -12.16 6.24
N THR A 80 -3.02 -12.51 7.45
CA THR A 80 -4.03 -11.76 8.22
C THR A 80 -3.51 -11.28 9.57
N ARG A 81 -2.19 -11.16 9.74
CA ARG A 81 -1.60 -10.73 11.00
C ARG A 81 -1.65 -9.19 11.11
N PRO A 82 -2.40 -8.62 12.07
CA PRO A 82 -2.43 -7.18 12.25
C PRO A 82 -1.06 -6.63 12.71
N ALA A 83 -0.79 -5.37 12.37
CA ALA A 83 0.37 -4.65 12.89
C ALA A 83 0.30 -4.55 14.42
N LYS A 84 1.43 -4.76 15.09
CA LYS A 84 1.52 -4.62 16.57
C LYS A 84 1.77 -3.19 17.01
N SER A 85 2.41 -2.40 16.15
CA SER A 85 2.71 -0.98 16.34
C SER A 85 2.91 -0.33 14.97
N LEU A 86 2.93 1.01 14.95
CA LEU A 86 3.21 1.79 13.74
C LEU A 86 4.62 1.56 13.18
N ASP A 87 5.55 1.06 13.99
CA ASP A 87 6.90 0.69 13.52
C ASP A 87 6.87 -0.43 12.49
N THR A 88 5.77 -1.17 12.39
CA THR A 88 5.55 -2.17 11.30
C THR A 88 5.60 -1.49 9.93
N PHE A 89 5.17 -0.23 9.84
CA PHE A 89 5.08 0.54 8.61
C PHE A 89 6.38 1.28 8.33
N ASN A 90 7.39 0.53 7.88
CA ASN A 90 8.68 1.06 7.48
C ASN A 90 9.20 0.41 6.18
N MET A 91 10.18 1.08 5.55
CA MET A 91 10.73 0.65 4.26
C MET A 91 11.50 -0.68 4.32
N VAL A 92 12.04 -1.08 5.47
CA VAL A 92 12.70 -2.39 5.63
C VAL A 92 11.66 -3.50 5.50
N ILE A 93 10.54 -3.40 6.22
CA ILE A 93 9.48 -4.40 6.16
C ILE A 93 8.87 -4.46 4.75
N TYR A 94 8.58 -3.30 4.15
CA TYR A 94 8.12 -3.24 2.76
C TYR A 94 9.09 -3.94 1.81
N ARG A 95 10.40 -3.65 1.90
CA ARG A 95 11.38 -4.18 0.94
C ARG A 95 11.56 -5.70 1.02
N PHE A 96 11.50 -6.27 2.23
CA PHE A 96 11.77 -7.69 2.47
C PHE A 96 10.50 -8.56 2.44
N VAL A 97 9.36 -8.05 2.90
CA VAL A 97 8.11 -8.81 3.00
C VAL A 97 6.91 -7.96 2.56
N PRO A 98 6.89 -7.48 1.30
CA PRO A 98 5.92 -6.47 0.84
C PRO A 98 4.46 -6.93 0.95
N GLY A 99 4.18 -8.21 0.77
CA GLY A 99 2.84 -8.77 0.98
C GLY A 99 2.35 -8.65 2.44
N ARG A 100 3.23 -8.94 3.41
CA ARG A 100 2.92 -8.78 4.83
C ARG A 100 2.79 -7.31 5.22
N PHE A 101 3.58 -6.44 4.61
CA PHE A 101 3.43 -5.00 4.77
C PHE A 101 2.02 -4.57 4.31
N ALA A 102 1.64 -4.91 3.08
CA ALA A 102 0.37 -4.48 2.48
C ALA A 102 -0.86 -5.03 3.22
N SER A 103 -0.85 -6.30 3.62
CA SER A 103 -1.93 -6.88 4.44
C SER A 103 -2.02 -6.23 5.82
N ALA A 104 -0.89 -5.95 6.48
CA ALA A 104 -0.89 -5.23 7.76
C ALA A 104 -1.41 -3.80 7.62
N VAL A 105 -1.09 -3.10 6.51
CA VAL A 105 -1.65 -1.79 6.18
C VAL A 105 -3.16 -1.86 6.10
N TRP A 106 -3.71 -2.81 5.33
CA TRP A 106 -5.16 -2.95 5.21
C TRP A 106 -5.84 -3.23 6.55
N LEU A 107 -5.32 -4.17 7.34
CA LEU A 107 -5.89 -4.52 8.64
C LEU A 107 -5.85 -3.34 9.62
N HIS A 108 -4.81 -2.51 9.55
CA HIS A 108 -4.73 -1.30 10.35
C HIS A 108 -5.69 -0.22 9.81
N TYR A 109 -5.63 0.09 8.52
CA TYR A 109 -6.46 1.11 7.90
C TYR A 109 -7.96 0.83 8.07
N SER A 110 -8.40 -0.42 7.89
CA SER A 110 -9.80 -0.82 7.98
C SER A 110 -10.32 -1.01 9.42
N ALA A 111 -9.45 -0.93 10.43
CA ALA A 111 -9.88 -1.05 11.82
C ALA A 111 -10.80 0.12 12.22
N PRO A 112 -11.73 -0.09 13.18
CA PRO A 112 -12.54 0.98 13.74
C PRO A 112 -11.66 2.15 14.18
N GLU A 113 -12.16 3.36 13.96
CA GLU A 113 -11.45 4.61 14.26
C GLU A 113 -10.25 4.93 13.37
N ASN A 114 -9.76 4.02 12.52
CA ASN A 114 -8.73 4.36 11.54
C ASN A 114 -9.34 4.91 10.24
N GLY A 115 -8.98 4.36 9.09
CA GLY A 115 -9.47 4.78 7.78
C GLY A 115 -9.02 6.18 7.39
N CYS A 116 -9.94 6.96 6.80
CA CYS A 116 -9.68 8.29 6.29
C CYS A 116 -9.12 9.27 7.35
N ARG A 117 -9.46 9.09 8.63
CA ARG A 117 -8.91 9.93 9.70
C ARG A 117 -7.40 9.73 9.83
N PHE A 118 -6.98 8.47 9.96
CA PHE A 118 -5.56 8.13 10.05
C PHE A 118 -4.81 8.55 8.77
N ALA A 119 -5.40 8.31 7.59
CA ALA A 119 -4.80 8.74 6.33
C ALA A 119 -4.56 10.27 6.28
N ARG A 120 -5.53 11.06 6.75
CA ARG A 120 -5.39 12.50 6.87
C ARG A 120 -4.30 12.91 7.86
N ASP A 121 -4.22 12.25 9.00
CA ASP A 121 -3.18 12.52 10.00
C ASP A 121 -1.77 12.23 9.46
N VAL A 122 -1.62 11.22 8.61
CA VAL A 122 -0.36 10.94 7.90
C VAL A 122 -0.05 12.02 6.87
N ILE A 123 -1.02 12.40 6.03
CA ILE A 123 -0.84 13.43 4.98
C ILE A 123 -0.50 14.80 5.59
N GLU A 124 -1.14 15.15 6.71
CA GLU A 124 -0.93 16.42 7.41
C GLU A 124 0.26 16.39 8.38
N GLY A 125 1.06 15.31 8.38
CA GLY A 125 2.27 15.18 9.19
C GLY A 125 2.04 15.05 10.69
N ARG A 126 0.79 14.84 11.15
CA ARG A 126 0.47 14.56 12.57
C ARG A 126 0.92 13.18 13.01
N VAL A 127 1.01 12.24 12.08
CA VAL A 127 1.57 10.90 12.28
C VAL A 127 2.71 10.68 11.32
N ILE A 128 3.85 10.23 11.82
CA ILE A 128 5.02 9.91 11.02
C ILE A 128 5.15 8.39 10.95
N LEU A 129 5.21 7.85 9.73
CA LEU A 129 5.47 6.43 9.48
C LEU A 129 6.90 6.23 9.01
N GLY A 130 7.57 5.22 9.57
CA GLY A 130 8.99 4.98 9.36
C GLY A 130 9.86 6.16 9.82
N THR A 131 11.16 6.06 9.54
CA THR A 131 12.09 7.16 9.79
C THR A 131 12.04 8.13 8.60
N PRO A 132 11.99 9.45 8.80
CA PRO A 132 12.20 10.39 7.71
C PRO A 132 13.57 10.11 7.08
N LEU A 133 13.61 9.77 5.79
CA LEU A 133 14.85 9.73 5.05
C LEU A 133 15.35 11.16 4.89
N HIS A 134 16.16 11.63 5.85
CA HIS A 134 17.05 12.75 5.57
C HIS A 134 18.10 12.25 4.59
N PHE A 135 17.94 12.59 3.31
CA PHE A 135 19.10 12.61 2.41
C PHE A 135 19.87 13.90 2.71
N PRO A 136 21.17 13.83 3.02
CA PRO A 136 22.02 15.02 3.12
C PRO A 136 22.14 15.73 1.76
#